data_AF-F3G2Y1-F1
#
_entry.id   AF-F3G2Y1-F1
#
_cell.length_a   1.000
_cell.length_b   1.000
_cell.length_c   1.000
_cell.angle_alpha   90.00
_cell.angle_beta   90.00
_cell.angle_gamma   90.00
#
_symmetry.space_group_name_H-M   'P 1'
#
loop_
_entity.id
_entity.type
_entity.pdbx_description
1 polymer ?
#
loop_
_entity_poly.entity_id
_entity_poly.type
_entity_poly.pdbx_seq_one_letter_code
_entity_poly.pdbx_strand_id
1 'polypeptide(L)'
;MSMNLVTLLYLIASICFIQALKGLSHPTTSRRGNLFGMLGMGLAVITTIGLVFKLAALSTAEGTSAGIGYIVVGLLVGGTAGSIMAKRVEMTKMPELVAFMHSMIGLAAVFIAIAAVVEPQSLGIVRNLGDAIPAGNRLELFLGAAIGAITFSGSVIAFGKLSGKYKFRLFQGAPVQFAGQHTLNLVLGLATLFFGLTFMFTGSLTAFAIMLALAFVIGVLLIIPIGGADMPVVVSMLNSYSGWAAAGIGFSLNNSMLIIAGSLVGSSGAILSYIMCKAMNRSFFNVIGGWV
;
A
#
# COMPACT_ATOMS: atom_id res chain seq x y z
N MET A 1 -21.57 13.20 14.12
CA MET A 1 -20.28 13.92 13.99
C MET A 1 -20.38 14.99 12.90
N SER A 2 -19.93 16.23 13.15
CA SER A 2 -19.81 17.24 12.08
C SER A 2 -18.60 16.96 11.19
N MET A 3 -18.59 17.45 9.94
CA MET A 3 -17.44 17.27 9.04
C MET A 3 -16.18 17.96 9.57
N ASN A 4 -16.36 19.11 10.24
CA ASN A 4 -15.28 19.82 10.92
C ASN A 4 -14.64 18.96 12.02
N LEU A 5 -15.46 18.23 12.79
CA LEU A 5 -14.94 17.32 13.83
C LEU A 5 -14.17 16.15 13.21
N VAL A 6 -14.67 15.54 12.13
CA VAL A 6 -13.97 14.46 11.41
C VAL A 6 -12.60 14.94 10.91
N THR A 7 -12.58 16.11 10.27
CA THR A 7 -11.35 16.73 9.76
C THR A 7 -10.36 17.04 10.89
N LEU A 8 -10.84 17.57 12.01
CA LEU A 8 -10.02 17.85 13.19
C LEU A 8 -9.41 16.57 13.78
N LEU A 9 -10.20 15.51 13.92
CA LEU A 9 -9.71 14.24 14.46
C LEU A 9 -8.70 13.57 13.54
N TYR A 10 -8.89 13.65 12.22
CA TYR A 10 -7.90 13.20 11.24
C TYR A 10 -6.61 14.04 11.27
N LEU A 11 -6.72 15.36 11.50
CA LEU A 11 -5.55 16.20 11.71
C LEU A 11 -4.77 15.80 12.98
N ILE A 12 -5.47 15.58 14.09
CA ILE A 12 -4.86 15.11 15.35
C ILE A 12 -4.19 13.74 15.14
N ALA A 13 -4.87 12.80 14.47
CA ALA A 13 -4.30 11.50 14.14
C ALA A 13 -3.02 11.63 13.30
N SER A 14 -3.01 12.55 12.33
CA SER A 14 -1.85 12.85 11.49
C SER A 14 -0.67 13.40 12.31
N ILE A 15 -0.93 14.29 13.26
CA ILE A 15 0.10 14.78 14.20
C ILE A 15 0.65 13.63 15.03
N CYS A 16 -0.20 12.72 15.51
CA CYS A 16 0.23 11.53 16.24
C CYS A 16 1.16 10.65 15.38
N PHE A 17 0.87 10.44 14.09
CA PHE A 17 1.78 9.69 13.20
C PHE A 17 3.12 10.39 13.00
N ILE A 18 3.15 11.72 12.88
CA ILE A 18 4.41 12.49 12.83
C ILE A 18 5.22 12.28 14.11
N GLN A 19 4.58 12.37 15.29
CA GLN A 19 5.24 12.13 16.57
C GLN A 19 5.68 10.66 16.73
N ALA A 20 4.95 9.71 16.14
CA ALA A 20 5.33 8.31 16.13
C ALA A 20 6.66 8.11 15.41
N LEU A 21 6.80 8.60 14.18
CA LEU A 21 8.04 8.48 13.40
C LEU A 21 9.21 9.22 14.07
N LYS A 22 8.96 10.43 14.59
CA LYS A 22 9.97 11.19 15.34
C LYS A 22 10.43 10.42 16.58
N GLY A 23 9.50 9.86 17.35
CA GLY A 23 9.81 9.09 18.54
C GLY A 23 10.55 7.79 18.25
N LEU A 24 10.21 7.10 17.15
CA LEU A 24 10.87 5.87 16.70
C LEU A 24 12.30 6.08 16.19
N SER A 25 12.66 7.32 15.83
CA SER A 25 13.99 7.65 15.32
C SER A 25 15.10 7.65 16.38
N HIS A 26 14.75 7.62 17.68
CA HIS A 26 15.71 7.54 18.78
C HIS A 26 15.38 6.42 19.78
N PRO A 27 16.36 5.64 20.26
CA PRO A 27 16.12 4.53 21.19
C PRO A 27 15.41 4.95 22.49
N THR A 28 15.76 6.09 23.07
CA THR A 28 15.21 6.60 24.34
C THR A 28 13.75 7.03 24.23
N THR A 29 13.30 7.45 23.04
CA THR A 29 11.92 7.89 22.77
C THR A 29 11.07 6.84 22.06
N SER A 30 11.67 5.73 21.61
CA SER A 30 11.03 4.69 20.78
C SER A 30 9.69 4.20 21.33
N ARG A 31 9.61 3.92 22.64
CA ARG A 31 8.38 3.48 23.31
C ARG A 31 7.28 4.53 23.27
N ARG A 32 7.62 5.80 23.47
CA ARG A 32 6.67 6.92 23.37
C ARG A 32 6.22 7.13 21.93
N GLY A 33 7.13 6.99 20.96
CA GLY A 33 6.79 7.01 19.53
C GLY A 33 5.76 5.93 19.18
N ASN A 34 5.98 4.70 19.63
CA ASN A 34 5.02 3.61 19.39
C ASN A 34 3.64 3.91 20.02
N LEU A 35 3.59 4.51 21.21
CA LEU A 35 2.33 4.93 21.84
C LEU A 35 1.59 5.97 20.99
N PHE A 36 2.28 6.98 20.46
CA PHE A 36 1.68 7.94 19.54
C PHE A 36 1.12 7.27 18.29
N GLY A 37 1.82 6.26 17.75
CA GLY A 37 1.33 5.47 16.61
C GLY A 37 0.03 4.73 16.93
N MET A 38 -0.03 4.06 18.09
CA MET A 38 -1.24 3.36 18.55
C MET A 38 -2.41 4.31 18.75
N LEU A 39 -2.19 5.46 19.41
CA LEU A 39 -3.22 6.47 19.64
C LEU A 39 -3.70 7.10 18.32
N GLY A 40 -2.78 7.42 17.40
CA GLY A 40 -3.11 7.97 16.08
C GLY A 40 -3.95 7.01 15.24
N MET A 41 -3.56 5.74 15.19
CA MET A 41 -4.33 4.70 14.49
C MET A 41 -5.71 4.49 15.13
N GLY A 42 -5.76 4.38 16.46
CA GLY A 42 -7.02 4.23 17.20
C GLY A 42 -7.98 5.40 16.93
N LEU A 43 -7.48 6.64 16.97
CA LEU A 43 -8.26 7.84 16.69
C LEU A 43 -8.81 7.83 15.26
N ALA A 44 -7.98 7.47 14.27
CA ALA A 44 -8.40 7.43 12.87
C ALA A 44 -9.46 6.35 12.61
N VAL A 45 -9.30 5.15 13.20
CA VAL A 45 -10.28 4.07 13.08
C VAL A 45 -11.61 4.48 13.72
N ILE A 46 -11.60 5.00 14.95
CA ILE A 46 -12.82 5.46 15.63
C ILE A 46 -13.52 6.57 14.85
N THR A 47 -12.76 7.54 14.33
CA THR A 47 -13.30 8.63 13.51
C THR A 47 -13.98 8.11 12.25
N THR A 48 -13.34 7.15 11.57
CA THR A 48 -13.88 6.55 10.34
C THR A 48 -15.12 5.71 10.63
N ILE A 49 -15.13 4.94 11.72
CA ILE A 49 -16.30 4.20 12.17
C ILE A 49 -17.46 5.17 12.45
N GLY A 50 -17.20 6.26 13.18
CA GLY A 50 -18.22 7.28 13.46
C GLY A 50 -18.76 7.97 12.20
N LEU A 51 -17.91 8.18 11.19
CA LEU A 51 -18.32 8.69 9.88
C LEU A 51 -19.20 7.67 9.14
N VAL A 52 -18.82 6.39 9.12
CA VAL A 52 -19.59 5.30 8.50
C VAL A 52 -20.99 5.20 9.12
N PHE A 53 -21.09 5.17 10.45
CA PHE A 53 -22.40 5.11 11.13
C PHE A 53 -23.27 6.33 10.84
N LYS A 54 -22.68 7.53 10.72
CA LYS A 54 -23.43 8.73 10.34
C LYS A 54 -23.94 8.64 8.91
N LEU A 55 -23.09 8.22 7.96
CA LEU A 55 -23.48 8.06 6.55
C LEU A 55 -24.56 6.99 6.40
N ALA A 56 -24.43 5.88 7.13
CA ALA A 56 -25.43 4.82 7.19
C ALA A 56 -26.78 5.32 7.71
N ALA A 57 -26.81 6.14 8.76
CA ALA A 57 -28.04 6.72 9.29
C ALA A 57 -28.75 7.68 8.30
N LEU A 58 -28.01 8.26 7.36
CA LEU A 58 -28.53 9.14 6.30
C LEU A 58 -28.88 8.39 5.01
N SER A 59 -28.42 7.15 4.87
CA SER A 59 -28.64 6.34 3.66
C SER A 59 -30.02 5.69 3.68
N THR A 60 -30.74 5.79 2.57
CA THR A 60 -32.01 5.10 2.33
C THR A 60 -31.83 3.82 1.51
N ALA A 61 -30.58 3.44 1.23
CA ALA A 61 -30.25 2.27 0.41
C ALA A 61 -30.55 0.97 1.16
N GLU A 62 -31.11 -0.01 0.45
CA GLU A 62 -31.23 -1.37 0.95
C GLU A 62 -29.84 -1.97 1.19
N GLY A 63 -29.64 -2.65 2.32
CA GLY A 63 -28.38 -3.32 2.64
C GLY A 63 -27.36 -2.52 3.46
N THR A 64 -27.65 -1.29 3.87
CA THR A 64 -26.76 -0.49 4.73
C THR A 64 -26.37 -1.22 6.03
N SER A 65 -27.32 -1.92 6.66
CA SER A 65 -27.06 -2.72 7.87
C SER A 65 -26.10 -3.89 7.61
N ALA A 66 -26.24 -4.55 6.46
CA ALA A 66 -25.33 -5.61 6.02
C ALA A 66 -23.92 -5.05 5.73
N GLY A 67 -23.83 -3.87 5.12
CA GLY A 67 -22.58 -3.16 4.86
C GLY A 67 -21.76 -2.88 6.12
N ILE A 68 -22.41 -2.39 7.18
CA ILE A 68 -21.77 -2.22 8.50
C ILE A 68 -21.28 -3.58 9.04
N GLY A 69 -22.09 -4.62 8.88
CA GLY A 69 -21.73 -5.99 9.25
C GLY A 69 -20.43 -6.44 8.57
N TYR A 70 -20.29 -6.23 7.26
CA TYR A 70 -19.07 -6.57 6.52
C TYR A 70 -17.85 -5.79 7.00
N ILE A 71 -17.99 -4.50 7.31
CA ILE A 71 -16.90 -3.67 7.85
C ILE A 71 -16.43 -4.23 9.20
N VAL A 72 -17.35 -4.53 10.11
CA VAL A 72 -17.03 -5.06 11.45
C VAL A 72 -16.37 -6.44 11.34
N VAL A 73 -16.93 -7.34 10.53
CA VAL A 73 -16.37 -8.67 10.29
C VAL A 73 -14.96 -8.57 9.70
N GLY A 74 -14.77 -7.74 8.67
CA GLY A 74 -13.46 -7.54 8.04
C GLY A 74 -12.42 -7.00 9.04
N LEU A 75 -12.79 -6.00 9.84
CA LEU A 75 -11.92 -5.42 10.87
C LEU A 75 -11.52 -6.46 11.93
N LEU A 76 -12.49 -7.24 12.43
CA LEU A 76 -12.23 -8.25 13.44
C LEU A 76 -11.40 -9.41 12.89
N VAL A 77 -11.74 -9.95 11.72
CA VAL A 77 -10.99 -11.04 11.11
C VAL A 77 -9.56 -10.60 10.79
N GLY A 78 -9.38 -9.48 10.09
CA GLY A 78 -8.05 -8.96 9.75
C GLY A 78 -7.23 -8.58 10.98
N GLY A 79 -7.84 -7.85 11.92
CA GLY A 79 -7.17 -7.40 13.14
C GLY A 79 -6.77 -8.54 14.07
N THR A 80 -7.62 -9.56 14.24
CA THR A 80 -7.29 -10.74 15.06
C THR A 80 -6.24 -11.61 14.39
N ALA A 81 -6.36 -11.90 13.09
CA ALA A 81 -5.37 -12.68 12.35
C ALA A 81 -3.99 -12.01 12.38
N GLY A 82 -3.94 -10.70 12.11
CA GLY A 82 -2.69 -9.91 12.17
C GLY A 82 -2.07 -9.90 13.58
N SER A 83 -2.88 -9.73 14.62
CA SER A 83 -2.41 -9.75 16.02
C SER A 83 -1.86 -11.12 16.42
N ILE A 84 -2.52 -12.21 16.02
CA ILE A 84 -2.05 -13.58 16.28
C ILE A 84 -0.72 -13.84 15.57
N MET A 85 -0.61 -13.48 14.28
CA MET A 85 0.61 -13.64 13.51
C MET A 85 1.78 -12.86 14.12
N ALA A 86 1.56 -11.59 14.47
CA ALA A 86 2.59 -10.73 15.06
C ALA A 86 3.07 -11.21 16.44
N LYS A 87 2.19 -11.85 17.24
CA LYS A 87 2.56 -12.40 18.55
C LYS A 87 3.31 -13.74 18.48
N ARG A 88 3.12 -14.51 17.41
CA ARG A 88 3.67 -15.86 17.28
C ARG A 88 4.96 -15.93 16.46
N VAL A 89 5.29 -14.87 15.71
CA VAL A 89 6.50 -14.87 14.87
C VAL A 89 7.77 -14.83 15.74
N GLU A 90 8.78 -15.59 15.34
CA GLU A 90 10.12 -15.51 15.94
C GLU A 90 10.83 -14.23 15.48
N MET A 91 11.68 -13.64 16.34
CA MET A 91 12.41 -12.41 15.99
C MET A 91 13.33 -12.57 14.76
N THR A 92 13.81 -13.79 14.49
CA THR A 92 14.59 -14.13 13.30
C THR A 92 13.80 -14.09 11.99
N LYS A 93 12.46 -14.21 12.08
CA LYS A 93 11.51 -14.22 10.96
C LYS A 93 10.79 -12.87 10.79
N MET A 94 11.20 -11.84 11.51
CA MET A 94 10.63 -10.50 11.37
C MET A 94 10.69 -9.95 9.94
N PRO A 95 11.78 -10.12 9.15
CA PRO A 95 11.83 -9.61 7.79
C PRO A 95 10.75 -10.19 6.86
N GLU A 96 10.47 -11.50 6.94
CA GLU A 96 9.41 -12.12 6.13
C GLU A 96 8.02 -11.63 6.55
N LEU A 97 7.76 -11.50 7.86
CA LEU A 97 6.47 -10.99 8.32
C LEU A 97 6.23 -9.55 7.85
N VAL A 98 7.25 -8.69 7.88
CA VAL A 98 7.15 -7.31 7.41
C VAL A 98 6.86 -7.28 5.90
N ALA A 99 7.53 -8.11 5.10
CA ALA A 99 7.22 -8.26 3.68
C ALA A 99 5.75 -8.67 3.46
N PHE A 100 5.27 -9.66 4.21
CA PHE A 100 3.87 -10.08 4.12
C PHE A 100 2.89 -8.95 4.50
N MET A 101 3.16 -8.18 5.55
CA MET A 101 2.32 -7.04 5.92
C MET A 101 2.24 -5.97 4.83
N HIS A 102 3.36 -5.63 4.17
CA HIS A 102 3.36 -4.69 3.04
C HIS A 102 2.58 -5.21 1.83
N SER A 103 2.57 -6.53 1.62
CA SER A 103 1.74 -7.12 0.57
C SER A 103 0.25 -6.80 0.80
N MET A 104 -0.22 -6.95 2.04
CA MET A 104 -1.62 -6.69 2.40
C MET A 104 -2.00 -5.21 2.26
N ILE A 105 -1.08 -4.30 2.56
CA ILE A 105 -1.28 -2.85 2.34
C ILE A 105 -1.43 -2.54 0.84
N GLY A 106 -0.55 -3.11 0.01
CA GLY A 106 -0.64 -2.96 -1.44
C GLY A 106 -1.95 -3.49 -2.02
N LEU A 107 -2.39 -4.67 -1.56
CA LEU A 107 -3.66 -5.24 -2.00
C LEU A 107 -4.88 -4.43 -1.53
N ALA A 108 -4.84 -3.88 -0.31
CA ALA A 108 -5.87 -2.97 0.17
C ALA A 108 -6.00 -1.72 -0.71
N ALA A 109 -4.88 -1.12 -1.13
CA ALA A 109 -4.88 0.01 -2.06
C ALA A 109 -5.50 -0.36 -3.42
N VAL A 110 -5.21 -1.56 -3.93
CA VAL A 110 -5.83 -2.08 -5.16
C VAL A 110 -7.34 -2.25 -5.00
N PHE A 111 -7.82 -2.85 -3.91
CA PHE A 111 -9.26 -3.01 -3.68
C PHE A 111 -9.98 -1.68 -3.52
N ILE A 112 -9.37 -0.71 -2.82
CA ILE A 112 -9.94 0.64 -2.70
C ILE A 112 -9.99 1.31 -4.09
N ALA A 113 -8.95 1.17 -4.92
CA ALA A 113 -8.96 1.73 -6.26
C ALA A 113 -10.03 1.09 -7.15
N ILE A 114 -10.18 -0.24 -7.12
CA ILE A 114 -11.25 -0.93 -7.86
C ILE A 114 -12.62 -0.43 -7.41
N ALA A 115 -12.87 -0.34 -6.10
CA ALA A 115 -14.12 0.20 -5.56
C ALA A 115 -14.35 1.65 -6.02
N ALA A 116 -13.31 2.48 -6.02
CA ALA A 116 -13.38 3.88 -6.46
C ALA A 116 -13.64 4.04 -7.97
N VAL A 117 -13.21 3.08 -8.78
CA VAL A 117 -13.42 3.12 -10.23
C VAL A 117 -14.77 2.53 -10.63
N VAL A 118 -15.21 1.46 -9.96
CA VAL A 118 -16.48 0.78 -10.26
C VAL A 118 -17.67 1.49 -9.63
N GLU A 119 -17.51 2.01 -8.40
CA GLU A 119 -18.56 2.69 -7.65
C GLU A 119 -18.09 4.07 -7.11
N PRO A 120 -17.70 5.01 -8.00
CA PRO A 120 -17.14 6.30 -7.61
C PRO A 120 -18.11 7.15 -6.77
N GLN A 121 -19.42 7.01 -6.97
CA GLN A 121 -20.45 7.72 -6.21
C GLN A 121 -20.47 7.30 -4.74
N SER A 122 -20.21 6.03 -4.46
CA SER A 122 -20.23 5.47 -3.09
C SER A 122 -19.08 6.03 -2.23
N LEU A 123 -18.01 6.50 -2.87
CA LEU A 123 -16.86 7.15 -2.23
C LEU A 123 -16.88 8.67 -2.34
N GLY A 124 -17.96 9.26 -2.85
CA GLY A 124 -18.12 10.71 -2.97
C GLY A 124 -17.20 11.37 -4.01
N ILE A 125 -16.67 10.59 -4.96
CA ILE A 125 -15.83 11.09 -6.06
C ILE A 125 -16.69 11.76 -7.13
N VAL A 126 -17.87 11.20 -7.38
CA VAL A 126 -18.90 11.75 -8.29
C VAL A 126 -20.26 11.79 -7.60
N ARG A 127 -21.22 12.51 -8.19
CA ARG A 127 -22.56 12.65 -7.59
C ARG A 127 -23.46 11.46 -7.90
N ASN A 128 -23.48 11.02 -9.16
CA ASN A 128 -24.31 9.92 -9.61
C ASN A 128 -23.47 8.84 -10.29
N LEU A 129 -23.96 7.59 -10.27
CA LEU A 129 -23.38 6.52 -11.05
C LEU A 129 -23.49 6.85 -12.55
N GLY A 130 -22.37 6.79 -13.28
CA GLY A 130 -22.28 7.15 -14.70
C GLY A 130 -21.70 8.54 -14.96
N ASP A 131 -21.57 9.39 -13.93
CA ASP A 131 -20.82 10.63 -14.03
C ASP A 131 -19.34 10.33 -14.32
N ALA A 132 -18.71 11.13 -15.18
CA ALA A 132 -17.31 10.97 -15.50
C ALA A 132 -16.44 11.32 -14.28
N ILE A 133 -15.59 10.37 -13.86
CA ILE A 133 -14.59 10.61 -12.81
C ILE A 133 -13.66 11.75 -13.28
N PRO A 134 -13.40 12.77 -12.44
CA PRO A 134 -12.47 13.85 -12.80
C PRO A 134 -11.09 13.30 -13.19
N ALA A 135 -10.42 13.95 -14.16
CA ALA A 135 -9.13 13.47 -14.66
C ALA A 135 -8.05 13.40 -13.56
N GLY A 136 -8.08 14.32 -12.57
CA GLY A 136 -7.21 14.29 -11.40
C GLY A 136 -7.39 13.01 -10.57
N ASN A 137 -8.62 12.69 -10.18
CA ASN A 137 -8.93 11.45 -9.46
C ASN A 137 -8.55 10.21 -10.29
N ARG A 138 -8.76 10.22 -11.61
CA ARG A 138 -8.32 9.08 -12.45
C ARG A 138 -6.81 8.89 -12.44
N LEU A 139 -6.03 9.97 -12.49
CA LEU A 139 -4.56 9.92 -12.40
C LEU A 139 -4.13 9.32 -11.05
N GLU A 140 -4.69 9.83 -9.96
CA GLU A 140 -4.38 9.41 -8.60
C GLU A 140 -4.76 7.93 -8.35
N LEU A 141 -5.94 7.50 -8.83
CA LEU A 141 -6.38 6.11 -8.76
C LEU A 141 -5.49 5.17 -9.58
N PHE A 142 -5.11 5.59 -10.79
CA PHE A 142 -4.15 4.83 -11.61
C PHE A 142 -2.82 4.65 -10.88
N LEU A 143 -2.21 5.73 -10.38
CA LEU A 143 -0.93 5.68 -9.69
C LEU A 143 -1.02 4.86 -8.40
N GLY A 144 -2.05 5.09 -7.59
CA GLY A 144 -2.28 4.36 -6.34
C GLY A 144 -2.46 2.86 -6.57
N ALA A 145 -3.26 2.48 -7.55
CA ALA A 145 -3.51 1.07 -7.89
C ALA A 145 -2.27 0.38 -8.46
N ALA A 146 -1.57 1.02 -9.40
CA ALA A 146 -0.37 0.47 -10.03
C ALA A 146 0.73 0.22 -9.00
N ILE A 147 1.04 1.22 -8.16
CA ILE A 147 2.05 1.10 -7.12
C ILE A 147 1.61 0.06 -6.07
N GLY A 148 0.32 0.02 -5.71
CA GLY A 148 -0.24 -1.00 -4.81
C GLY A 148 -0.09 -2.43 -5.33
N ALA A 149 -0.39 -2.66 -6.61
CA ALA A 149 -0.26 -3.97 -7.26
C ALA A 149 1.19 -4.44 -7.38
N ILE A 150 2.11 -3.53 -7.73
CA ILE A 150 3.56 -3.79 -7.73
C ILE A 150 4.02 -4.14 -6.31
N THR A 151 3.55 -3.39 -5.31
CA THR A 151 3.88 -3.62 -3.90
C THR A 151 3.40 -4.99 -3.44
N PHE A 152 2.16 -5.37 -3.73
CA PHE A 152 1.60 -6.66 -3.37
C PHE A 152 2.42 -7.81 -3.97
N SER A 153 2.52 -7.84 -5.29
CA SER A 153 3.18 -8.94 -6.00
C SER A 153 4.66 -9.03 -5.66
N GLY A 154 5.37 -7.91 -5.61
CA GLY A 154 6.77 -7.87 -5.21
C GLY A 154 7.00 -8.33 -3.76
N SER A 155 6.12 -7.94 -2.84
CA SER A 155 6.21 -8.33 -1.43
C SER A 155 5.93 -9.82 -1.22
N VAL A 156 5.05 -10.43 -2.02
CA VAL A 156 4.82 -11.88 -2.01
C VAL A 156 6.07 -12.64 -2.45
N ILE A 157 6.78 -12.17 -3.48
CA ILE A 157 8.07 -12.76 -3.89
C ILE A 157 9.11 -12.60 -2.78
N ALA A 158 9.24 -11.40 -2.20
CA ALA A 158 10.18 -11.13 -1.11
C ALA A 158 9.92 -12.01 0.11
N PHE A 159 8.65 -12.16 0.52
CA PHE A 159 8.22 -13.08 1.57
C PHE A 159 8.65 -14.52 1.26
N GLY A 160 8.36 -15.02 0.06
CA GLY A 160 8.71 -16.38 -0.35
C GLY A 160 10.22 -16.63 -0.27
N LYS A 161 11.03 -15.69 -0.78
CA LYS A 161 12.50 -15.76 -0.78
C LYS A 161 13.11 -15.71 0.62
N LEU A 162 12.54 -14.91 1.52
CA LEU A 162 13.00 -14.81 2.91
C LEU A 162 12.60 -16.02 3.75
N SER A 163 11.48 -16.67 3.42
CA SER A 163 10.99 -17.82 4.17
C SER A 163 11.86 -19.06 4.00
N GLY A 164 12.46 -19.25 2.82
CA GLY A 164 13.34 -20.40 2.52
C GLY A 164 12.67 -21.78 2.56
N LYS A 165 11.36 -21.85 2.85
CA LYS A 165 10.58 -23.09 2.98
C LYS A 165 10.01 -23.61 1.66
N TYR A 166 9.93 -22.76 0.64
CA TYR A 166 9.20 -23.07 -0.58
C TYR A 166 10.11 -23.70 -1.65
N LYS A 167 9.62 -24.78 -2.28
CA LYS A 167 10.30 -25.44 -3.41
C LYS A 167 10.12 -24.69 -4.74
N PHE A 168 9.19 -23.75 -4.80
CA PHE A 168 8.92 -22.97 -6.00
C PHE A 168 10.10 -22.07 -6.35
N ARG A 169 10.60 -22.15 -7.60
CA ARG A 169 11.85 -21.49 -8.02
C ARG A 169 11.88 -19.98 -7.76
N LEU A 170 10.75 -19.28 -7.93
CA LEU A 170 10.68 -17.83 -7.68
C LEU A 170 10.80 -17.46 -6.19
N PHE A 171 10.55 -18.40 -5.29
CA PHE A 171 10.66 -18.23 -3.84
C PHE A 171 11.98 -18.77 -3.27
N GLN A 172 12.91 -19.17 -4.14
CA GLN A 172 14.26 -19.51 -3.70
C GLN A 172 15.10 -18.24 -3.56
N GLY A 173 16.00 -18.23 -2.58
CA GLY A 173 16.89 -17.07 -2.34
C GLY A 173 17.87 -16.78 -3.50
N ALA A 174 18.04 -17.71 -4.44
CA ALA A 174 18.88 -17.51 -5.62
C ALA A 174 18.22 -16.53 -6.62
N PRO A 175 18.98 -15.58 -7.19
CA PRO A 175 18.52 -14.75 -8.31
C PRO A 175 17.96 -15.58 -9.47
N VAL A 176 16.78 -15.20 -9.98
CA VAL A 176 16.22 -15.75 -11.21
C VAL A 176 16.35 -14.70 -12.29
N GLN A 177 17.29 -14.93 -13.21
CA GLN A 177 17.58 -14.06 -14.35
C GLN A 177 17.35 -14.80 -15.67
N PHE A 178 16.92 -14.08 -16.70
CA PHE A 178 16.76 -14.61 -18.06
C PHE A 178 17.16 -13.55 -19.10
N ALA A 179 17.52 -14.01 -20.31
CA ALA A 179 17.97 -13.14 -21.38
C ALA A 179 16.84 -12.16 -21.80
N GLY A 180 17.17 -10.86 -21.87
CA GLY A 180 16.21 -9.82 -22.25
C GLY A 180 15.26 -9.35 -21.13
N GLN A 181 15.48 -9.74 -19.87
CA GLN A 181 14.64 -9.36 -18.74
C GLN A 181 14.48 -7.84 -18.58
N HIS A 182 15.56 -7.06 -18.70
CA HIS A 182 15.47 -5.60 -18.60
C HIS A 182 14.61 -4.99 -19.71
N THR A 183 14.74 -5.50 -20.93
CA THR A 183 13.92 -5.08 -22.07
C THR A 183 12.46 -5.42 -21.84
N LEU A 184 12.16 -6.63 -21.36
CA LEU A 184 10.79 -7.03 -21.02
C LEU A 184 10.21 -6.13 -19.92
N ASN A 185 10.96 -5.90 -18.85
CA ASN A 185 10.53 -5.05 -17.74
C ASN A 185 10.25 -3.62 -18.21
N LEU A 186 11.10 -3.08 -19.10
CA LEU A 186 10.90 -1.76 -19.69
C LEU A 186 9.63 -1.71 -20.55
N VAL A 187 9.43 -2.70 -21.43
CA VAL A 187 8.24 -2.78 -22.30
C VAL A 187 6.97 -2.88 -21.46
N LEU A 188 6.95 -3.74 -20.44
CA LEU A 188 5.80 -3.88 -19.55
C LEU A 188 5.56 -2.60 -18.74
N GLY A 189 6.62 -1.95 -18.26
CA GLY A 189 6.54 -0.65 -17.57
C GLY A 189 5.91 0.43 -18.44
N LEU A 190 6.37 0.56 -19.69
CA LEU A 190 5.80 1.49 -20.66
C LEU A 190 4.34 1.12 -21.02
N ALA A 191 4.02 -0.16 -21.17
CA ALA A 191 2.65 -0.61 -21.41
C ALA A 191 1.73 -0.26 -20.23
N THR A 192 2.20 -0.43 -18.98
CA THR A 192 1.45 -0.06 -17.78
C THR A 192 1.18 1.44 -17.72
N LEU A 193 2.19 2.27 -18.04
CA LEU A 193 2.01 3.72 -18.17
C LEU A 193 1.04 4.07 -19.31
N PHE A 194 1.15 3.42 -20.47
CA PHE A 194 0.28 3.66 -21.61
C PHE A 194 -1.19 3.37 -21.28
N PHE A 195 -1.50 2.20 -20.71
CA PHE A 195 -2.85 1.86 -20.30
C PHE A 195 -3.35 2.72 -19.13
N GLY A 196 -2.46 3.11 -18.21
CA GLY A 196 -2.76 4.05 -17.13
C GLY A 196 -3.14 5.45 -17.63
N LEU A 197 -2.38 6.01 -18.56
CA LEU A 197 -2.69 7.28 -19.21
C LEU A 197 -3.96 7.18 -20.07
N THR A 198 -4.16 6.05 -20.75
CA THR A 198 -5.40 5.79 -21.48
C THR A 198 -6.60 5.83 -20.54
N PHE A 199 -6.52 5.19 -19.37
CA PHE A 199 -7.55 5.30 -18.34
C PHE A 199 -7.72 6.75 -17.85
N MET A 200 -6.63 7.47 -17.58
CA MET A 200 -6.69 8.87 -17.14
C MET A 200 -7.45 9.77 -18.12
N PHE A 201 -7.25 9.62 -19.43
CA PHE A 201 -7.92 10.45 -20.43
C PHE A 201 -9.32 9.94 -20.78
N THR A 202 -9.50 8.62 -20.93
CA THR A 202 -10.75 8.04 -21.46
C THR A 202 -11.72 7.54 -20.40
N GLY A 203 -11.25 7.22 -19.20
CA GLY A 203 -12.03 6.54 -18.17
C GLY A 203 -12.30 5.06 -18.46
N SER A 204 -11.63 4.47 -19.46
CA SER A 204 -11.86 3.08 -19.87
C SER A 204 -11.52 2.08 -18.76
N LEU A 205 -12.52 1.34 -18.29
CA LEU A 205 -12.36 0.26 -17.31
C LEU A 205 -11.46 -0.87 -17.82
N THR A 206 -11.51 -1.15 -19.13
CA THR A 206 -10.65 -2.15 -19.76
C THR A 206 -9.19 -1.73 -19.69
N ALA A 207 -8.89 -0.45 -19.96
CA ALA A 207 -7.53 0.07 -19.83
C ALA A 207 -7.03 -0.01 -18.38
N PHE A 208 -7.90 0.33 -17.41
CA PHE A 208 -7.59 0.18 -15.98
C PHE A 208 -7.30 -1.28 -15.59
N ALA A 209 -8.13 -2.23 -16.03
CA ALA A 209 -7.96 -3.65 -15.72
C ALA A 209 -6.67 -4.24 -16.33
N ILE A 210 -6.36 -3.88 -17.59
CA ILE A 210 -5.11 -4.29 -18.24
C ILE A 210 -3.91 -3.69 -17.51
N MET A 211 -3.93 -2.39 -17.21
CA MET A 211 -2.88 -1.72 -16.44
C MET A 211 -2.64 -2.42 -15.10
N LEU A 212 -3.70 -2.76 -14.38
CA LEU A 212 -3.61 -3.43 -13.09
C LEU A 212 -3.01 -4.84 -13.20
N ALA A 213 -3.42 -5.62 -14.20
CA ALA A 213 -2.86 -6.94 -14.47
C ALA A 213 -1.35 -6.85 -14.79
N LEU A 214 -0.95 -5.89 -15.63
CA LEU A 214 0.45 -5.65 -15.95
C LEU A 214 1.26 -5.22 -14.71
N ALA A 215 0.69 -4.39 -13.84
CA ALA A 215 1.34 -3.95 -12.59
C ALA A 215 1.62 -5.14 -11.65
N PHE A 216 0.71 -6.11 -11.53
CA PHE A 216 0.98 -7.35 -10.79
C PHE A 216 2.12 -8.18 -11.41
N VAL A 217 2.17 -8.29 -12.73
CA VAL A 217 3.25 -9.02 -13.43
C VAL A 217 4.59 -8.33 -13.22
N ILE A 218 4.64 -7.00 -13.36
CA ILE A 218 5.85 -6.21 -13.16
C ILE A 218 6.39 -6.35 -11.74
N GLY A 219 5.53 -6.29 -10.72
CA GLY A 219 6.00 -6.43 -9.35
C GLY A 219 6.64 -7.80 -9.08
N VAL A 220 6.19 -8.87 -9.74
CA VAL A 220 6.94 -10.14 -9.74
C VAL A 220 8.28 -9.98 -10.46
N LEU A 221 8.28 -9.51 -11.70
CA LEU A 221 9.46 -9.48 -12.57
C LEU A 221 10.59 -8.55 -12.08
N LEU A 222 10.26 -7.53 -11.29
CA LEU A 222 11.24 -6.63 -10.66
C LEU A 222 11.96 -7.27 -9.46
N ILE A 223 11.31 -8.21 -8.75
CA ILE A 223 11.87 -8.79 -7.50
C ILE A 223 12.55 -10.15 -7.72
N ILE A 224 12.16 -10.90 -8.76
CA ILE A 224 12.78 -12.20 -9.07
C ILE A 224 14.30 -12.17 -9.35
N PRO A 225 14.93 -11.12 -9.94
CA PRO A 225 16.38 -11.13 -10.16
C PRO A 225 17.17 -10.76 -8.91
N ILE A 226 16.52 -10.30 -7.83
CA ILE A 226 17.21 -9.85 -6.63
C ILE A 226 17.49 -11.05 -5.72
N GLY A 227 18.71 -11.15 -5.18
CA GLY A 227 19.11 -12.24 -4.29
C GLY A 227 18.55 -12.11 -2.88
N GLY A 228 18.48 -13.23 -2.15
CA GLY A 228 18.02 -13.29 -0.75
C GLY A 228 18.78 -12.35 0.19
N ALA A 229 20.08 -12.15 -0.05
CA ALA A 229 20.93 -11.26 0.74
C ALA A 229 20.52 -9.79 0.66
N ASP A 230 19.93 -9.36 -0.46
CA ASP A 230 19.50 -7.97 -0.68
C ASP A 230 18.00 -7.75 -0.37
N MET A 231 17.27 -8.82 -0.04
CA MET A 231 15.83 -8.75 0.26
C MET A 231 15.46 -7.75 1.35
N PRO A 232 16.25 -7.52 2.43
CA PRO A 232 15.90 -6.48 3.41
C PRO A 232 15.76 -5.09 2.80
N VAL A 233 16.61 -4.73 1.83
CA VAL A 233 16.51 -3.45 1.10
C VAL A 233 15.24 -3.41 0.26
N VAL A 234 14.94 -4.51 -0.44
CA VAL A 234 13.72 -4.64 -1.26
C VAL A 234 12.46 -4.46 -0.40
N VAL A 235 12.40 -5.09 0.78
CA VAL A 235 11.27 -4.94 1.69
C VAL A 235 11.09 -3.48 2.14
N SER A 236 12.20 -2.77 2.42
CA SER A 236 12.17 -1.35 2.76
C SER A 236 11.70 -0.46 1.60
N MET A 237 12.08 -0.83 0.37
CA MET A 237 11.67 -0.12 -0.84
C MET A 237 10.18 -0.35 -1.15
N LEU A 238 9.70 -1.59 -0.99
CA LEU A 238 8.28 -1.92 -1.10
C LEU A 238 7.44 -1.25 0.02
N ASN A 239 8.01 -1.05 1.22
CA ASN A 239 7.40 -0.22 2.25
C ASN A 239 7.19 1.23 1.75
N SER A 240 8.19 1.83 1.11
CA SER A 240 8.04 3.15 0.49
C SER A 240 6.89 3.16 -0.54
N TYR A 241 6.84 2.16 -1.41
CA TYR A 241 5.79 2.04 -2.41
C TYR A 241 4.39 1.92 -1.78
N SER A 242 4.26 1.14 -0.70
CA SER A 242 3.00 1.04 0.04
C SER A 242 2.53 2.41 0.57
N GLY A 243 3.45 3.26 1.03
CA GLY A 243 3.15 4.62 1.46
C GLY A 243 2.69 5.53 0.32
N TRP A 244 3.38 5.50 -0.82
CA TRP A 244 2.99 6.28 -2.00
C TRP A 244 1.65 5.82 -2.60
N ALA A 245 1.38 4.50 -2.60
CA ALA A 245 0.09 3.95 -2.99
C ALA A 245 -1.04 4.49 -2.09
N ALA A 246 -0.83 4.44 -0.76
CA ALA A 246 -1.79 4.97 0.21
C ALA A 246 -2.02 6.48 0.05
N ALA A 247 -0.97 7.26 -0.24
CA ALA A 247 -1.09 8.69 -0.50
C ALA A 247 -1.90 8.98 -1.79
N GLY A 248 -1.64 8.24 -2.87
CA GLY A 248 -2.39 8.35 -4.13
C GLY A 248 -3.88 8.08 -3.94
N ILE A 249 -4.22 7.00 -3.24
CA ILE A 249 -5.62 6.71 -2.86
C ILE A 249 -6.19 7.80 -1.93
N GLY A 250 -5.37 8.32 -1.01
CA GLY A 250 -5.76 9.40 -0.11
C GLY A 250 -6.19 10.67 -0.86
N PHE A 251 -5.47 11.05 -1.91
CA PHE A 251 -5.85 12.18 -2.77
C PHE A 251 -7.19 11.92 -3.47
N SER A 252 -7.38 10.73 -4.04
CA SER A 252 -8.62 10.39 -4.74
C SER A 252 -9.85 10.44 -3.85
N LEU A 253 -9.68 10.11 -2.58
CA LEU A 253 -10.75 10.10 -1.57
C LEU A 253 -10.87 11.41 -0.78
N ASN A 254 -10.05 12.43 -1.09
CA ASN A 254 -9.93 13.65 -0.30
C ASN A 254 -9.71 13.39 1.21
N ASN A 255 -8.93 12.35 1.53
CA ASN A 255 -8.68 11.92 2.90
C ASN A 255 -7.29 12.37 3.38
N SER A 256 -7.27 13.47 4.13
CA SER A 256 -6.03 14.07 4.65
C SER A 256 -5.19 13.11 5.50
N MET A 257 -5.82 12.19 6.25
CA MET A 257 -5.08 11.22 7.06
C MET A 257 -4.27 10.28 6.18
N LEU A 258 -4.89 9.72 5.13
CA LEU A 258 -4.21 8.81 4.19
C LEU A 258 -3.09 9.52 3.42
N ILE A 259 -3.32 10.77 3.02
CA ILE A 259 -2.30 11.58 2.33
C ILE A 259 -1.09 11.81 3.24
N ILE A 260 -1.32 12.24 4.48
CA ILE A 260 -0.23 12.54 5.42
C ILE A 260 0.48 11.25 5.87
N ALA A 261 -0.25 10.24 6.30
CA ALA A 261 0.35 8.97 6.73
C ALA A 261 1.10 8.28 5.56
N GLY A 262 0.50 8.23 4.37
CA GLY A 262 1.11 7.64 3.18
C GLY A 262 2.39 8.35 2.76
N SER A 263 2.39 9.67 2.68
CA SER A 263 3.59 10.45 2.31
C SER A 263 4.72 10.35 3.33
N LEU A 264 4.40 10.29 4.63
CA LEU A 264 5.38 10.08 5.69
C LEU A 264 6.02 8.69 5.61
N VAL A 265 5.23 7.63 5.41
CA VAL A 265 5.74 6.27 5.25
C VAL A 265 6.52 6.13 3.95
N GLY A 266 6.01 6.71 2.86
CA GLY A 266 6.65 6.69 1.55
C GLY A 266 8.04 7.31 1.56
N SER A 267 8.14 8.54 2.09
CA SER A 267 9.43 9.23 2.23
C SER A 267 10.39 8.53 3.19
N SER A 268 9.91 8.08 4.35
CA SER A 268 10.71 7.34 5.33
C SER A 268 11.29 6.04 4.77
N GLY A 269 10.47 5.25 4.04
CA GLY A 269 10.92 4.02 3.40
C GLY A 269 12.00 4.25 2.33
N ALA A 270 11.87 5.32 1.55
CA ALA A 270 12.86 5.67 0.53
C ALA A 270 14.22 6.03 1.17
N ILE A 271 14.19 6.87 2.22
CA ILE A 271 15.40 7.26 2.97
C ILE A 271 16.03 6.03 3.65
N LEU A 272 15.21 5.19 4.29
CA LEU A 272 15.69 3.97 4.95
C LEU A 272 16.34 3.02 3.95
N SER A 273 15.73 2.81 2.78
CA SER A 273 16.29 1.97 1.71
C SER A 273 17.67 2.46 1.27
N TYR A 274 17.84 3.78 1.11
CA TYR A 274 19.12 4.37 0.76
C TYR A 274 20.18 4.17 1.87
N ILE A 275 19.82 4.41 3.13
CA ILE A 275 20.72 4.20 4.27
C ILE A 275 21.14 2.72 4.38
N MET A 276 20.21 1.79 4.17
CA MET A 276 20.50 0.35 4.17
C MET A 276 21.47 -0.04 3.06
N CYS A 277 21.27 0.46 1.84
CA CYS A 277 22.21 0.24 0.73
C CYS A 277 23.63 0.71 1.08
N LYS A 278 23.73 1.93 1.62
CA LYS A 278 25.01 2.52 2.04
C LYS A 278 25.67 1.71 3.16
N ALA A 279 24.90 1.25 4.15
CA ALA A 279 25.39 0.41 5.23
C ALA A 279 25.87 -0.97 4.76
N MET A 280 25.26 -1.50 3.69
CA MET A 280 25.66 -2.75 3.04
C MET A 280 26.78 -2.57 2.00
N ASN A 281 27.32 -1.35 1.85
CA ASN A 281 28.33 -1.00 0.85
C ASN A 281 27.95 -1.40 -0.59
N ARG A 282 26.66 -1.28 -0.93
CA ARG A 282 26.10 -1.58 -2.25
C ARG A 282 25.40 -0.35 -2.82
N SER A 283 25.47 -0.16 -4.14
CA SER A 283 24.74 0.93 -4.79
C SER A 283 23.25 0.57 -4.89
N PHE A 284 22.38 1.57 -4.69
CA PHE A 284 20.93 1.41 -4.78
C PHE A 284 20.48 0.88 -6.16
N PHE A 285 21.12 1.37 -7.23
CA PHE A 285 20.83 0.94 -8.60
C PHE A 285 21.28 -0.51 -8.87
N ASN A 286 22.38 -0.96 -8.28
CA ASN A 286 22.82 -2.35 -8.45
C ASN A 286 21.86 -3.32 -7.75
N VAL A 287 21.39 -2.95 -6.55
CA VAL A 287 20.43 -3.76 -5.79
C VAL A 287 19.08 -3.88 -6.52
N ILE A 288 18.53 -2.76 -7.03
CA ILE A 288 17.22 -2.76 -7.71
C ILE A 288 17.30 -3.32 -9.12
N GLY A 289 18.36 -3.00 -9.84
CA GLY A 289 18.55 -3.52 -11.19
C GLY A 289 18.91 -4.99 -11.21
N GLY A 290 19.22 -5.62 -10.06
CA GLY A 290 19.68 -7.01 -10.03
C GLY A 290 21.01 -7.21 -10.77
N TRP A 291 21.78 -6.13 -10.96
CA TRP A 291 23.13 -6.18 -11.49
C TRP A 291 24.02 -6.75 -10.38
N VAL A 292 24.42 -8.02 -10.52
CA VAL A 292 25.36 -8.67 -9.61
C VAL A 292 26.74 -8.08 -9.77
#